data_AF-A0A348WEH4-F1
#
_entry.id   AF-A0A348WEH4-F1
#
_cell.length_a   1.000
_cell.length_b   1.000
_cell.length_c   1.000
_cell.angle_alpha   90.00
_cell.angle_beta   90.00
_cell.angle_gamma   90.00
#
_symmetry.space_group_name_H-M   'P 1'
#
loop_
_entity.id
_entity.type
_entity.pdbx_description
1 polymer ?
#
loop_
_entity_poly.entity_id
_entity_poly.type
_entity_poly.pdbx_seq_one_letter_code
_entity_poly.pdbx_strand_id
1 'polypeptide(L)'
;ANGYPLYPSIDKTGELKGYQIFTSSQIPNNLGAGSDTEITFADFSEIMIGDALNLTIATSDQATFVNQSGDTVSAFQSDLTLMRAISEHDLAPMHDAAISGATVTGWSI
;
A
#
# COMPACT_ATOMS: atom_id res chain seq x y z
N ALA A 1 6.66 28.76 18.18
CA ALA A 1 5.49 27.91 18.51
C ALA A 1 5.59 27.51 19.98
N ASN A 2 4.49 27.55 20.74
CA ASN A 2 4.49 27.35 22.20
C ASN A 2 4.57 25.87 22.64
N GLY A 3 5.12 24.97 21.82
CA GLY A 3 5.34 23.55 22.15
C GLY A 3 4.10 22.68 22.36
N TYR A 4 2.89 23.27 22.40
CA TYR A 4 1.66 22.51 22.53
C TYR A 4 1.28 21.80 21.23
N PRO A 5 0.94 20.49 21.27
CA PRO A 5 0.46 19.77 20.10
C PRO A 5 -0.87 20.36 19.62
N LEU A 6 -0.97 20.59 18.31
CA LEU A 6 -2.17 21.15 17.67
C LEU A 6 -3.35 20.18 17.72
N TYR A 7 -3.07 18.87 17.67
CA TYR A 7 -4.07 17.79 17.75
C TYR A 7 -3.71 16.77 18.83
N PRO A 8 -3.98 17.07 20.12
CA PRO A 8 -3.71 16.15 21.22
C PRO A 8 -4.51 14.83 21.15
N SER A 9 -5.55 14.76 20.33
CA SER A 9 -6.36 13.57 20.10
C SER A 9 -5.60 12.46 19.37
N ILE A 10 -4.59 12.81 18.56
CA ILE A 10 -3.77 11.82 17.85
C ILE A 10 -3.05 10.94 18.87
N ASP A 11 -2.39 11.54 19.86
CA ASP A 11 -1.64 10.81 20.89
C ASP A 11 -2.55 10.10 21.89
N LYS A 12 -3.73 10.66 22.18
CA LYS A 12 -4.63 10.16 23.24
C LYS A 12 -5.61 9.10 22.78
N THR A 13 -6.19 9.26 21.60
CA THR A 13 -7.26 8.41 21.08
C THR A 13 -6.96 7.83 19.71
N GLY A 14 -5.84 8.22 19.07
CA GLY A 14 -5.54 7.79 17.70
C GLY A 14 -6.47 8.41 16.66
N GLU A 15 -7.06 9.57 16.98
CA GLU A 15 -8.05 10.22 16.14
C GLU A 15 -7.56 11.58 15.65
N LEU A 16 -7.80 11.86 14.37
CA LEU A 16 -7.63 13.17 13.78
C LEU A 16 -9.01 13.80 13.56
N LYS A 17 -9.33 14.84 14.34
CA LYS A 17 -10.62 15.56 14.27
C LYS A 17 -11.85 14.64 14.40
N GLY A 18 -11.73 13.55 15.18
CA GLY A 18 -12.79 12.57 15.39
C GLY A 18 -12.84 11.42 14.37
N TYR A 19 -11.92 11.38 13.39
CA TYR A 19 -11.75 10.26 12.48
C TYR A 19 -10.60 9.36 12.95
N GLN A 20 -10.82 8.05 12.95
CA GLN A 20 -9.81 7.07 13.33
C GLN A 20 -8.64 7.07 12.35
N ILE A 21 -7.41 7.08 12.88
CA ILE A 21 -6.19 6.94 12.08
C ILE A 21 -5.79 5.46 12.03
N PHE A 22 -5.43 4.98 10.84
CA PHE A 22 -4.80 3.70 10.61
C PHE A 22 -3.44 3.91 9.95
N THR A 23 -2.46 3.09 10.31
CA THR A 23 -1.11 3.13 9.74
C THR A 23 -0.80 1.81 9.06
N SER A 24 -0.03 1.87 7.97
CA SER A 24 0.41 0.70 7.23
C SER A 24 1.82 0.93 6.70
N SER A 25 2.65 -0.10 6.72
CA SER A 25 3.98 -0.07 6.13
C SER A 25 3.96 -0.02 4.60
N GLN A 26 2.79 -0.19 3.98
CA GLN A 26 2.62 -0.05 2.52
C GLN A 26 2.53 1.41 2.09
N ILE A 27 2.28 2.33 3.02
CA ILE A 27 2.27 3.77 2.73
C ILE A 27 3.71 4.30 2.90
N PRO A 28 4.34 4.83 1.84
CA PRO A 28 5.71 5.33 1.91
C PRO A 28 5.78 6.59 2.78
N ASN A 29 6.90 6.72 3.49
CA ASN A 29 7.24 7.90 4.32
C ASN A 29 8.54 8.58 3.86
N ASN A 30 9.00 8.27 2.66
CA ASN A 30 10.24 8.75 2.06
C ASN A 30 10.01 9.42 0.68
N LEU A 31 8.80 9.93 0.46
CA LEU A 31 8.45 10.64 -0.77
C LEU A 31 9.14 12.02 -0.83
N GLY A 32 9.07 12.68 -1.98
CA GLY A 32 9.62 14.02 -2.19
C GLY A 32 11.13 14.08 -1.94
N ALA A 33 11.54 14.91 -0.97
CA ALA A 33 12.95 15.05 -0.56
C ALA A 33 13.35 14.08 0.59
N GLY A 34 12.52 13.07 0.89
CA GLY A 34 12.79 12.05 1.91
C GLY A 34 12.09 12.29 3.26
N SER A 35 11.14 13.22 3.33
CA SER A 35 10.39 13.57 4.54
C SER A 35 8.88 13.52 4.37
N ASP A 36 8.41 13.16 3.18
CA ASP A 36 7.00 13.26 2.84
C ASP A 36 6.34 11.89 2.97
N THR A 37 5.10 11.90 3.44
CA THR A 37 4.25 10.70 3.51
C THR A 37 2.90 11.01 2.90
N GLU A 38 2.22 9.98 2.44
CA GLU A 38 0.87 10.10 1.92
C GLU A 38 -0.16 9.91 3.04
N ILE A 39 -1.17 10.77 3.05
CA ILE A 39 -2.36 10.61 3.88
C ILE A 39 -3.54 10.42 2.95
N THR A 40 -4.25 9.31 3.14
CA THR A 40 -5.48 9.00 2.40
C THR A 40 -6.67 9.11 3.33
N PHE A 41 -7.63 9.96 2.97
CA PHE A 41 -8.96 9.98 3.55
C PHE A 41 -9.90 9.20 2.66
N ALA A 42 -10.62 8.26 3.24
CA ALA A 42 -11.55 7.41 2.52
C ALA A 42 -12.82 7.19 3.35
N ASP A 43 -13.98 7.25 2.70
CA ASP A 43 -15.21 6.70 3.26
C ASP A 43 -15.28 5.21 2.92
N PHE A 44 -14.77 4.38 3.83
CA PHE A 44 -14.77 2.92 3.66
C PHE A 44 -16.17 2.30 3.61
N SER A 45 -17.22 3.02 4.02
CA SER A 45 -18.60 2.53 3.84
C SER A 45 -19.05 2.62 2.38
N GLU A 46 -18.39 3.45 1.58
CA GLU A 46 -18.66 3.63 0.15
C GLU A 46 -17.67 2.91 -0.77
N ILE A 47 -16.73 2.14 -0.20
CA ILE A 47 -15.71 1.40 -0.95
C ILE A 47 -16.07 -0.09 -0.97
N MET A 48 -16.24 -0.61 -2.18
CA MET A 48 -16.47 -2.03 -2.42
C MET A 48 -15.17 -2.67 -2.89
N ILE A 49 -14.75 -3.75 -2.22
CA ILE A 49 -13.65 -4.59 -2.66
C ILE A 49 -14.25 -5.93 -3.11
N GLY A 50 -14.11 -6.22 -4.40
CA GLY A 50 -14.42 -7.53 -4.97
C GLY A 50 -13.20 -8.44 -4.86
N ASP A 51 -13.38 -9.62 -4.29
CA ASP A 51 -12.35 -10.65 -4.27
C ASP A 51 -12.88 -11.89 -5.00
N ALA A 52 -12.10 -12.42 -5.95
CA ALA A 52 -12.43 -13.68 -6.61
C ALA A 52 -12.33 -14.89 -5.64
N LEU A 53 -11.77 -14.68 -4.44
CA LEU A 53 -11.56 -15.66 -3.38
C LEU A 53 -10.80 -16.90 -3.85
N ASN A 54 -9.96 -16.73 -4.87
CA ASN A 54 -9.19 -17.79 -5.48
C ASN A 54 -7.71 -17.43 -5.50
N LEU A 55 -6.90 -18.30 -4.89
CA LEU A 55 -5.45 -18.23 -4.94
C LEU A 55 -4.93 -19.34 -5.84
N THR A 56 -4.45 -19.00 -7.03
CA THR A 56 -3.86 -19.98 -7.96
C THR A 56 -2.35 -19.98 -7.81
N ILE A 57 -1.78 -21.10 -7.35
CA ILE A 57 -0.34 -21.30 -7.20
C ILE A 57 0.18 -22.22 -8.30
N ALA A 58 1.26 -21.82 -8.97
CA ALA A 58 1.95 -22.62 -9.97
C ALA A 58 3.46 -22.61 -9.71
N THR A 59 4.11 -23.75 -9.92
CA THR A 59 5.56 -23.90 -9.80
C THR A 59 6.16 -24.30 -11.14
N SER A 60 7.33 -23.77 -11.50
CA SER A 60 8.02 -24.09 -12.74
C SER A 60 9.53 -24.01 -12.60
N ASP A 61 10.21 -25.08 -13.00
CA ASP A 61 11.67 -25.14 -13.12
C ASP A 61 12.14 -24.82 -14.55
N GLN A 62 11.21 -24.57 -15.48
CA GLN A 62 11.49 -24.38 -16.91
C GLN A 62 11.24 -22.93 -17.39
N ALA A 63 10.66 -22.10 -16.53
CA ALA A 63 10.31 -20.73 -16.88
C ALA A 63 11.52 -19.79 -16.88
N THR A 64 11.36 -18.63 -17.49
CA THR A 64 12.34 -17.54 -17.49
C THR A 64 11.77 -16.33 -16.76
N PHE A 65 12.63 -15.50 -16.18
CA PHE A 65 12.25 -14.22 -15.59
C PHE A 65 13.28 -13.14 -15.93
N VAL A 66 12.91 -11.87 -15.79
CA VAL A 66 13.83 -10.74 -15.98
C VAL A 66 14.35 -10.29 -14.61
N ASN A 67 15.67 -10.22 -14.45
CA ASN A 67 16.29 -9.78 -13.20
C ASN A 67 16.30 -8.24 -13.07
N GLN A 68 16.78 -7.71 -11.94
CA GLN A 68 16.89 -6.25 -11.73
C GLN A 68 17.82 -5.54 -12.72
N SER A 69 18.75 -6.26 -13.34
CA SER A 69 19.68 -5.74 -14.35
C SER A 69 19.08 -5.73 -15.76
N GLY A 70 17.88 -6.30 -15.95
CA GLY A 70 17.20 -6.39 -17.25
C GLY A 70 17.53 -7.65 -18.05
N ASP A 71 18.32 -8.58 -17.52
CA ASP A 71 18.69 -9.81 -18.22
C ASP A 71 17.60 -10.88 -18.08
N THR A 72 17.37 -11.64 -19.15
CA THR A 72 16.50 -12.82 -19.11
C THR A 72 17.26 -14.00 -18.50
N VAL A 73 16.82 -14.46 -17.33
CA VAL A 73 17.39 -15.60 -16.60
C VAL A 73 16.50 -16.82 -16.82
N SER A 74 17.09 -17.93 -17.25
CA SER A 74 16.42 -19.23 -17.29
C SER A 74 16.51 -19.91 -15.93
N ALA A 75 15.35 -20.27 -15.38
CA ALA A 75 15.26 -20.99 -14.11
C ALA A 75 15.91 -22.38 -14.22
N PHE A 76 15.74 -23.04 -15.37
CA PHE A 76 16.31 -24.36 -15.62
C PHE A 76 17.85 -24.34 -15.67
N GLN A 77 18.43 -23.33 -16.33
CA GLN A 77 19.88 -23.21 -16.46
C GLN A 77 20.56 -22.77 -15.14
N SER A 78 19.79 -22.18 -14.23
CA SER A 78 20.30 -21.59 -12.99
C SER A 78 19.92 -22.42 -11.75
N ASP A 79 19.37 -23.62 -11.94
CA ASP A 79 18.86 -24.49 -10.88
C ASP A 79 17.89 -23.77 -9.91
N LEU A 80 16.95 -23.01 -10.47
CA LEU A 80 15.93 -22.26 -9.71
C LEU A 80 14.54 -22.88 -9.91
N THR A 81 13.76 -22.91 -8.84
CA THR A 81 12.32 -23.18 -8.89
C THR A 81 11.56 -21.88 -8.79
N LEU A 82 10.81 -21.53 -9.82
CA LEU A 82 9.94 -20.36 -9.80
C LEU A 82 8.57 -20.73 -9.24
N MET A 83 8.07 -19.93 -8.31
CA MET A 83 6.69 -20.03 -7.81
C MET A 83 5.92 -18.77 -8.16
N ARG A 84 4.71 -18.94 -8.67
CA ARG A 84 3.77 -17.86 -9.00
C ARG A 84 2.48 -18.07 -8.23
N ALA A 85 2.06 -17.05 -7.49
CA ALA A 85 0.75 -16.94 -6.89
C ALA A 85 -0.05 -15.85 -7.61
N ILE A 86 -1.27 -16.17 -8.05
CA ILE A 86 -2.21 -15.22 -8.67
C ILE A 86 -3.42 -15.10 -7.76
N SER A 87 -3.75 -13.86 -7.42
CA SER A 87 -4.96 -13.48 -6.70
C SER A 87 -5.61 -12.31 -7.46
N GLU A 88 -6.93 -12.35 -7.63
CA GLU A 88 -7.69 -11.37 -8.41
C GLU A 88 -8.57 -10.56 -7.46
N HIS A 89 -8.32 -9.25 -7.45
CA HIS A 89 -9.05 -8.28 -6.64
C HIS A 89 -9.50 -7.11 -7.52
N ASP A 90 -10.67 -6.56 -7.21
CA ASP A 90 -11.19 -5.33 -7.79
C ASP A 90 -11.56 -4.35 -6.67
N LEU A 91 -11.37 -3.06 -6.93
CA LEU A 91 -11.71 -1.98 -6.02
C LEU A 91 -12.58 -0.96 -6.75
N ALA A 92 -13.78 -0.75 -6.22
CA ALA A 92 -14.76 0.16 -6.79
C ALA A 92 -15.32 1.10 -5.69
N PRO A 93 -14.96 2.39 -5.71
CA PRO A 93 -15.66 3.39 -4.91
C PRO A 93 -17.00 3.75 -5.56
N MET A 94 -18.04 3.97 -4.77
CA MET A 94 -19.34 4.42 -5.31
C MET A 94 -19.28 5.85 -5.86
N HIS A 95 -18.43 6.71 -5.29
CA HIS A 95 -18.21 8.08 -5.73
C HIS A 95 -16.71 8.39 -5.79
N ASP A 96 -16.30 9.21 -6.76
CA ASP A 96 -14.91 9.66 -6.89
C ASP A 96 -14.45 10.45 -5.65
N ALA A 97 -15.35 11.24 -5.07
CA ALA A 97 -15.09 12.00 -3.85
C ALA A 97 -14.98 11.14 -2.58
N ALA A 98 -15.25 9.82 -2.66
CA ALA A 98 -15.16 8.92 -1.52
C ALA A 98 -13.70 8.64 -1.10
N ILE A 99 -12.72 8.93 -1.97
CA ILE A 99 -11.29 8.76 -1.69
C ILE A 99 -10.56 10.06 -2.03
N SER A 100 -9.71 10.53 -1.12
CA SER A 100 -8.85 11.68 -1.33
C SER A 100 -7.47 11.42 -0.75
N GLY A 101 -6.44 11.60 -1.56
CA GLY A 101 -5.04 11.47 -1.15
C GLY A 101 -4.33 12.83 -1.14
N ALA A 102 -3.45 13.04 -0.17
CA ALA A 102 -2.55 14.18 -0.14
C ALA A 102 -1.16 13.77 0.35
N THR A 103 -0.13 14.30 -0.29
CA THR A 103 1.25 14.17 0.19
C THR A 103 1.53 15.28 1.20
N VAL A 104 2.00 14.89 2.38
CA VAL A 104 2.25 15.80 3.50
C VAL A 104 3.69 15.67 3.98
N THR A 105 4.39 16.81 4.01
CA THR A 105 5.78 16.90 4.49
C THR A 105 5.86 16.86 6.01
N GLY A 106 6.73 16.00 6.53
CA GLY A 106 7.05 15.91 7.95
C GLY A 106 5.92 15.34 8.81
N TRP A 107 4.92 14.71 8.20
CA TRP A 107 3.90 13.97 8.94
C TRP A 107 4.47 12.64 9.42
N SER A 108 4.46 12.43 10.73
CA SER A 108 4.82 11.19 11.40
C SER A 108 3.94 11.05 12.63
N ILE A 109 3.46 9.84 12.87
CA ILE A 109 2.79 9.42 14.10
C ILE A 109 3.65 8.39 14.82
#